data_AF-A0A359IEY0-F1
#
_entry.id   AF-A0A359IEY0-F1
#
_cell.length_a   1.000
_cell.length_b   1.000
_cell.length_c   1.000
_cell.angle_alpha   90.00
_cell.angle_beta   90.00
_cell.angle_gamma   90.00
#
_symmetry.space_group_name_H-M   'P 1'
#
loop_
_entity.id
_entity.type
_entity.pdbx_description
1 polymer ?
#
loop_
_entity_poly.entity_id
_entity_poly.type
_entity_poly.pdbx_seq_one_letter_code
_entity_poly.pdbx_strand_id
1 'polypeptide(L)'
;MEETIEHLSRFNSKALDDILGKPFKVLDDGFVRVVDYMGTDSSIVQAARVSYGKGTKKVSRDRELIRYLLRHQHTSPFEMCSIKLHVRVPMDCWRQWIRHRTASVNEYSTRYSIAINAAQKTAPDAWRGQSDVNHQGSAGLIDPETGRELSQEESELHQLARHIYLKRLDAGVAREQARKDLPLCTYTEAYWKIDLHNLLHFLKLRMESNAQKEIRDYALTIGHEIVSRWVPVTWEAFNDYVMQSIQFSRLEREILACLLQGLPEAALEKAESFGWLVRDTQGILKKRQERYEFEEKMRTLNITLPWEKDSI
;
A
#
# COMPACT_ATOMS: atom_id res chain seq x y z
N MET A 1 -31.66 -42.80 -12.44
CA MET A 1 -31.40 -41.67 -11.54
C MET A 1 -31.06 -40.49 -12.42
N GLU A 2 -31.99 -39.55 -12.59
CA GLU A 2 -31.66 -38.27 -13.21
C GLU A 2 -30.65 -37.57 -12.30
N GLU A 3 -29.44 -37.34 -12.81
CA GLU A 3 -28.47 -36.49 -12.14
C GLU A 3 -29.04 -35.07 -12.13
N THR A 4 -29.55 -34.64 -10.98
CA THR A 4 -29.88 -33.23 -10.75
C THR A 4 -28.62 -32.40 -11.02
N ILE A 5 -28.60 -31.67 -12.15
CA ILE A 5 -27.50 -30.77 -12.50
C ILE A 5 -27.46 -29.68 -11.41
N GLU A 6 -26.42 -29.70 -10.58
CA GLU A 6 -26.22 -28.70 -9.53
C GLU A 6 -25.83 -27.36 -10.18
N HIS A 7 -26.75 -26.40 -10.18
CA HIS A 7 -26.47 -25.05 -10.64
C HIS A 7 -25.72 -24.26 -9.56
N LEU A 8 -24.47 -23.88 -9.85
CA LEU A 8 -23.69 -22.99 -8.99
C LEU A 8 -24.10 -21.53 -9.19
N SER A 9 -24.59 -20.89 -8.14
CA SER A 9 -24.82 -19.44 -8.11
C SER A 9 -23.53 -18.67 -7.85
N ARG A 10 -23.29 -17.57 -8.56
CA ARG A 10 -22.16 -16.66 -8.30
C ARG A 10 -22.37 -15.92 -6.97
N PHE A 11 -21.34 -15.92 -6.12
CA PHE A 11 -21.30 -15.03 -4.96
C PHE A 11 -21.09 -13.57 -5.39
N ASN A 12 -21.87 -12.65 -4.80
CA ASN A 12 -21.76 -11.21 -5.01
C ASN A 12 -21.72 -10.45 -3.67
N SER A 13 -21.17 -9.24 -3.70
CA SER A 13 -21.22 -8.28 -2.59
C SER A 13 -22.12 -7.13 -3.01
N LYS A 14 -23.30 -7.02 -2.39
CA LYS A 14 -24.25 -5.92 -2.64
C LYS A 14 -23.59 -4.55 -2.43
N ALA A 15 -22.76 -4.41 -1.40
CA ALA A 15 -22.06 -3.16 -1.10
C ALA A 15 -21.05 -2.77 -2.20
N LEU A 16 -20.44 -3.76 -2.87
CA LEU A 16 -19.56 -3.52 -4.01
C LEU A 16 -20.36 -3.26 -5.28
N ASP A 17 -21.47 -3.97 -5.50
CA ASP A 17 -22.40 -3.75 -6.61
C ASP A 17 -22.91 -2.30 -6.62
N ASP A 18 -23.21 -1.75 -5.44
CA ASP A 18 -23.67 -0.35 -5.27
C ASP A 18 -22.63 0.70 -5.71
N ILE A 19 -21.34 0.34 -5.80
CA ILE A 19 -20.24 1.25 -6.20
C ILE A 19 -19.60 0.88 -7.54
N LEU A 20 -20.10 -0.14 -8.23
CA LEU A 20 -19.63 -0.49 -9.58
C LEU A 20 -19.74 0.70 -10.52
N GLY A 21 -18.66 0.97 -11.26
CA GLY A 21 -18.61 2.07 -12.22
C GLY A 21 -18.53 3.47 -11.60
N LYS A 22 -18.58 3.62 -10.27
CA LYS A 22 -18.49 4.91 -9.58
C LYS A 22 -17.02 5.25 -9.26
N PRO A 23 -16.53 6.45 -9.63
CA PRO A 23 -15.17 6.86 -9.32
C PRO A 23 -15.07 7.42 -7.89
N PHE A 24 -14.04 6.98 -7.16
CA PHE A 24 -13.55 7.61 -5.94
C PHE A 24 -12.40 8.54 -6.32
N LYS A 25 -12.55 9.85 -6.10
CA LYS A 25 -11.52 10.84 -6.41
C LYS A 25 -10.30 10.64 -5.50
N VAL A 26 -9.11 10.78 -6.07
CA VAL A 26 -7.83 10.71 -5.37
C VAL A 26 -6.91 11.79 -5.94
N LEU A 27 -6.16 12.50 -5.10
CA LEU A 27 -5.38 13.68 -5.49
C LEU A 27 -6.28 14.77 -6.12
N ASP A 28 -5.71 15.59 -7.00
CA ASP A 28 -6.36 16.73 -7.64
C ASP A 28 -7.20 16.37 -8.88
N ASP A 29 -6.78 15.35 -9.65
CA ASP A 29 -7.48 14.92 -10.88
C ASP A 29 -7.44 13.39 -11.09
N GLY A 30 -7.07 12.64 -10.05
CA GLY A 30 -7.00 11.19 -10.08
C GLY A 30 -8.29 10.52 -9.60
N PHE A 31 -8.40 9.22 -9.86
CA PHE A 31 -9.46 8.41 -9.27
C PHE A 31 -9.13 6.91 -9.27
N VAL A 32 -9.90 6.16 -8.48
CA VAL A 32 -10.06 4.71 -8.59
C VAL A 32 -11.53 4.37 -8.80
N ARG A 33 -11.82 3.45 -9.70
CA ARG A 33 -13.18 2.98 -9.98
C ARG A 33 -13.20 1.47 -10.10
N VAL A 34 -14.14 0.81 -9.43
CA VAL A 34 -14.36 -0.64 -9.58
C VAL A 34 -15.05 -0.90 -10.93
N VAL A 35 -14.46 -1.76 -11.74
CA VAL A 35 -14.97 -2.13 -13.06
C VAL A 35 -15.70 -3.46 -13.00
N ASP A 36 -15.09 -4.43 -12.31
CA ASP A 36 -15.66 -5.75 -12.08
C ASP A 36 -14.92 -6.43 -10.92
N TYR A 37 -15.50 -7.48 -10.35
CA TYR A 37 -14.89 -8.30 -9.32
C TYR A 37 -15.43 -9.73 -9.36
N MET A 38 -14.65 -10.68 -8.89
CA MET A 38 -15.01 -12.08 -8.77
C MET A 38 -14.82 -12.54 -7.34
N GLY A 39 -15.86 -13.15 -6.78
CA GLY A 39 -15.84 -13.74 -5.44
C GLY A 39 -16.06 -12.76 -4.30
N THR A 40 -16.20 -13.30 -3.09
CA THR A 40 -16.37 -12.57 -1.81
C THR A 40 -15.73 -13.39 -0.68
N ASP A 41 -15.89 -12.98 0.58
CA ASP A 41 -15.53 -13.79 1.75
C ASP A 41 -16.11 -15.23 1.67
N SER A 42 -17.32 -15.41 1.11
CA SER A 42 -17.92 -16.73 0.89
C SER A 42 -17.15 -17.59 -0.12
N SER A 43 -16.53 -16.98 -1.14
CA SER A 43 -15.69 -17.69 -2.11
C SER A 43 -14.40 -18.20 -1.48
N ILE A 44 -13.81 -17.44 -0.57
CA ILE A 44 -12.62 -17.84 0.20
C ILE A 44 -12.94 -19.08 1.03
N VAL A 45 -14.07 -19.04 1.75
CA VAL A 45 -14.56 -20.16 2.57
C VAL A 45 -14.88 -21.38 1.72
N GLN A 46 -15.56 -21.20 0.59
CA GLN A 46 -15.86 -22.27 -0.35
C GLN A 46 -14.56 -22.94 -0.82
N ALA A 47 -13.59 -22.16 -1.29
CA ALA A 47 -12.31 -22.66 -1.78
C ALA A 47 -11.54 -23.43 -0.69
N ALA A 48 -11.47 -22.89 0.52
CA ALA A 48 -10.81 -23.55 1.64
C ALA A 48 -11.49 -24.86 2.05
N ARG A 49 -12.82 -24.95 1.96
CA ARG A 49 -13.60 -26.13 2.36
C ARG A 49 -13.60 -27.25 1.34
N VAL A 50 -13.31 -26.98 0.06
CA VAL A 50 -13.08 -28.05 -0.93
C VAL A 50 -11.97 -28.99 -0.45
N SER A 51 -10.98 -28.46 0.29
CA SER A 51 -9.94 -29.26 0.93
C SER A 51 -10.43 -30.15 2.08
N TYR A 52 -11.62 -29.91 2.65
CA TYR A 52 -12.15 -30.61 3.84
C TYR A 52 -13.37 -31.52 3.55
N GLY A 53 -13.84 -31.63 2.30
CA GLY A 53 -14.99 -32.47 1.93
C GLY A 53 -16.35 -31.91 2.35
N LYS A 54 -17.46 -32.53 1.89
CA LYS A 54 -18.85 -32.07 2.10
C LYS A 54 -19.24 -32.12 3.59
N GLY A 55 -18.97 -31.04 4.32
CA GLY A 55 -19.40 -30.83 5.71
C GLY A 55 -20.26 -29.58 5.84
N THR A 56 -21.46 -29.75 6.40
CA THR A 56 -22.42 -28.67 6.70
C THR A 56 -21.81 -27.62 7.65
N LYS A 57 -22.16 -26.31 7.51
CA LYS A 57 -22.66 -25.41 8.60
C LYS A 57 -22.31 -23.90 8.50
N LYS A 58 -23.08 -23.17 9.34
CA LYS A 58 -23.29 -21.76 9.74
C LYS A 58 -22.18 -20.69 9.57
N VAL A 59 -22.63 -19.47 9.28
CA VAL A 59 -21.88 -18.19 9.09
C VAL A 59 -20.85 -17.86 10.17
N SER A 60 -21.09 -18.17 11.46
CA SER A 60 -20.10 -17.87 12.51
C SER A 60 -18.78 -18.62 12.32
N ARG A 61 -18.82 -19.81 11.71
CA ARG A 61 -17.62 -20.61 11.38
C ARG A 61 -16.86 -20.07 10.17
N ASP A 62 -17.51 -19.27 9.33
CA ASP A 62 -16.91 -18.71 8.11
C ASP A 62 -15.90 -17.62 8.48
N ARG A 63 -16.27 -16.73 9.41
CA ARG A 63 -15.36 -15.70 9.93
C ARG A 63 -14.16 -16.28 10.64
N GLU A 64 -14.36 -17.29 11.49
CA GLU A 64 -13.27 -17.98 12.18
C GLU A 64 -12.30 -18.62 11.20
N LEU A 65 -12.81 -19.25 10.13
CA LEU A 65 -11.99 -19.87 9.09
C LEU A 65 -11.15 -18.83 8.34
N ILE A 66 -11.76 -17.73 7.85
CA ILE A 66 -11.01 -16.68 7.14
C ILE A 66 -9.89 -16.12 8.01
N ARG A 67 -10.19 -15.81 9.28
CA ARG A 67 -9.21 -15.32 10.24
C ARG A 67 -8.10 -16.34 10.50
N TYR A 68 -8.44 -17.63 10.61
CA TYR A 68 -7.47 -18.71 10.75
C TYR A 68 -6.54 -18.79 9.52
N LEU A 69 -7.10 -18.76 8.31
CA LEU A 69 -6.34 -18.84 7.06
C LEU A 69 -5.34 -17.69 6.94
N LEU A 70 -5.78 -16.45 7.21
CA LEU A 70 -4.90 -15.28 7.10
C LEU A 70 -3.78 -15.31 8.14
N ARG A 71 -4.09 -15.63 9.41
CA ARG A 71 -3.10 -15.70 10.49
C ARG A 71 -2.02 -16.77 10.25
N HIS A 72 -2.37 -17.88 9.61
CA HIS A 72 -1.43 -18.97 9.28
C HIS A 72 -0.88 -18.88 7.85
N GLN A 73 -1.13 -17.77 7.14
CA GLN A 73 -0.64 -17.55 5.78
C GLN A 73 -1.05 -18.65 4.79
N HIS A 74 -2.25 -19.21 4.95
CA HIS A 74 -2.88 -20.04 3.95
C HIS A 74 -3.49 -19.14 2.87
N THR A 75 -2.67 -18.76 1.89
CA THR A 75 -2.98 -17.68 0.93
C THR A 75 -3.83 -18.11 -0.26
N SER A 76 -3.72 -19.37 -0.69
CA SER A 76 -4.39 -19.85 -1.92
C SER A 76 -5.92 -19.68 -1.95
N PRO A 77 -6.69 -19.79 -0.84
CA PRO A 77 -8.11 -19.49 -0.88
C PRO A 77 -8.43 -18.01 -1.18
N PHE A 78 -7.54 -17.08 -0.81
CA PHE A 78 -7.71 -15.65 -1.10
C PHE A 78 -7.50 -15.35 -2.59
N GLU A 79 -6.64 -16.09 -3.29
CA GLU A 79 -6.39 -15.93 -4.73
C GLU A 79 -7.62 -16.25 -5.60
N MET A 80 -8.63 -16.92 -5.04
CA MET A 80 -9.91 -17.20 -5.70
C MET A 80 -10.83 -15.97 -5.81
N CYS A 81 -10.47 -14.87 -5.15
CA CYS A 81 -11.12 -13.58 -5.30
C CYS A 81 -10.27 -12.66 -6.17
N SER A 82 -10.86 -11.93 -7.11
CA SER A 82 -10.13 -10.95 -7.93
C SER A 82 -10.94 -9.70 -8.22
N ILE A 83 -10.26 -8.58 -8.47
CA ILE A 83 -10.88 -7.30 -8.76
C ILE A 83 -10.20 -6.65 -9.96
N LYS A 84 -10.98 -5.93 -10.77
CA LYS A 84 -10.52 -5.10 -11.88
C LYS A 84 -10.85 -3.65 -11.58
N LEU A 85 -9.82 -2.83 -11.47
CA LEU A 85 -9.92 -1.40 -11.22
C LEU A 85 -9.60 -0.62 -12.50
N HIS A 86 -10.29 0.49 -12.68
CA HIS A 86 -9.88 1.56 -13.59
C HIS A 86 -9.27 2.66 -12.75
N VAL A 87 -8.01 2.97 -12.99
CA VAL A 87 -7.27 3.98 -12.24
C VAL A 87 -6.86 5.12 -13.17
N ARG A 88 -6.99 6.34 -12.68
CA ARG A 88 -6.37 7.54 -13.27
C ARG A 88 -5.36 8.05 -12.27
N VAL A 89 -4.09 8.09 -12.66
CA VAL A 89 -2.96 8.25 -11.73
C VAL A 89 -1.78 8.98 -12.41
N PRO A 90 -1.00 9.81 -11.70
CA PRO A 90 0.22 10.43 -12.24
C PRO A 90 1.29 9.38 -12.59
N MET A 91 2.08 9.59 -13.66
CA MET A 91 3.04 8.57 -14.12
C MET A 91 4.14 8.24 -13.10
N ASP A 92 4.62 9.19 -12.30
CA ASP A 92 5.58 8.95 -11.21
C ASP A 92 5.01 7.99 -10.14
N CYS A 93 3.77 8.20 -9.72
CA CYS A 93 3.03 7.29 -8.84
C CYS A 93 2.78 5.94 -9.53
N TRP A 94 2.38 5.95 -10.80
CA TRP A 94 2.13 4.74 -11.59
C TRP A 94 3.37 3.85 -11.71
N ARG A 95 4.57 4.44 -11.88
CA ARG A 95 5.84 3.71 -11.95
C ARG A 95 6.17 2.93 -10.68
N GLN A 96 5.67 3.37 -9.52
CA GLN A 96 5.78 2.62 -8.26
C GLN A 96 4.73 1.51 -8.19
N TRP A 97 3.54 1.77 -8.73
CA TRP A 97 2.43 0.83 -8.77
C TRP A 97 2.73 -0.40 -9.64
N ILE A 98 3.29 -0.22 -10.84
CA ILE A 98 3.55 -1.32 -11.79
C ILE A 98 4.67 -2.28 -11.35
N ARG A 99 5.34 -1.99 -10.24
CA ARG A 99 6.32 -2.91 -9.62
C ARG A 99 5.65 -4.15 -9.01
N HIS A 100 4.33 -4.10 -8.81
CA HIS A 100 3.50 -5.20 -8.34
C HIS A 100 3.16 -6.15 -9.49
N ARG A 101 4.13 -7.04 -9.79
CA ARG A 101 4.18 -7.89 -11.00
C ARG A 101 3.09 -8.96 -11.11
N THR A 102 2.38 -9.26 -10.03
CA THR A 102 1.33 -10.29 -9.98
C THR A 102 -0.03 -9.80 -10.49
N ALA A 103 -0.12 -8.53 -10.91
CA ALA A 103 -1.31 -7.98 -11.55
C ALA A 103 -1.27 -8.07 -13.09
N SER A 104 -2.44 -8.06 -13.72
CA SER A 104 -2.60 -7.82 -15.16
C SER A 104 -2.89 -6.34 -15.41
N VAL A 105 -2.16 -5.73 -16.34
CA VAL A 105 -2.19 -4.28 -16.55
C VAL A 105 -2.40 -3.94 -18.03
N ASN A 106 -3.24 -2.96 -18.30
CA ASN A 106 -3.34 -2.33 -19.63
C ASN A 106 -3.43 -0.81 -19.44
N GLU A 107 -2.48 -0.08 -20.01
CA GLU A 107 -2.32 1.37 -19.83
C GLU A 107 -2.62 2.14 -21.11
N TYR A 108 -3.19 3.33 -20.94
CA TYR A 108 -3.36 4.33 -21.97
C TYR A 108 -2.02 4.67 -22.66
N SER A 109 -1.89 4.28 -23.93
CA SER A 109 -0.68 4.51 -24.70
C SER A 109 -0.69 5.87 -25.39
N THR A 110 0.18 6.76 -24.94
CA THR A 110 0.44 8.06 -25.60
C THR A 110 1.23 7.93 -26.92
N ARG A 111 1.47 6.70 -27.41
CA ARG A 111 1.99 6.44 -28.78
C ARG A 111 0.86 6.51 -29.79
N TYR A 112 -0.30 5.99 -29.40
CA TYR A 112 -1.48 5.88 -30.25
C TYR A 112 -2.45 7.04 -30.00
N SER A 113 -2.43 7.63 -28.81
CA SER A 113 -3.41 8.64 -28.41
C SER A 113 -2.74 9.92 -27.92
N ILE A 114 -3.49 11.02 -27.91
CA ILE A 114 -3.02 12.32 -27.39
C ILE A 114 -2.89 12.23 -25.87
N ALA A 115 -1.81 12.78 -25.30
CA ALA A 115 -1.61 12.77 -23.86
C ALA A 115 -2.71 13.55 -23.12
N ILE A 116 -3.19 12.99 -22.02
CA ILE A 116 -4.19 13.58 -21.13
C ILE A 116 -3.76 15.00 -20.75
N ASN A 117 -4.70 15.94 -20.77
CA ASN A 117 -4.45 17.35 -20.42
C ASN A 117 -4.50 17.61 -18.92
N ALA A 118 -3.76 16.83 -18.15
CA ALA A 118 -3.70 16.98 -16.71
C ALA A 118 -2.35 16.51 -16.19
N ALA A 119 -1.81 17.26 -15.25
CA ALA A 119 -0.65 16.91 -14.46
C ALA A 119 -0.98 17.21 -13.00
N GLN A 120 -0.57 16.32 -12.10
CA GLN A 120 -0.70 16.54 -10.68
C GLN A 120 0.05 17.81 -10.29
N LYS A 121 -0.59 18.64 -9.48
CA LYS A 121 0.00 19.85 -8.91
C LYS A 121 0.23 19.70 -7.42
N THR A 122 1.20 20.45 -6.93
CA THR A 122 1.47 20.57 -5.50
C THR A 122 0.88 21.89 -4.99
N ALA A 123 -0.02 21.83 -4.02
CA ALA A 123 -0.57 23.02 -3.38
C ALA A 123 0.50 23.75 -2.55
N PRO A 124 0.41 25.07 -2.36
CA PRO A 124 1.42 25.83 -1.61
C PRO A 124 1.70 25.31 -0.20
N ASP A 125 0.69 24.75 0.46
CA ASP A 125 0.76 24.16 1.80
C ASP A 125 1.03 22.65 1.81
N ALA A 126 1.32 22.04 0.65
CA ALA A 126 1.51 20.59 0.50
C ALA A 126 2.95 20.18 0.15
N TRP A 127 3.84 21.15 -0.06
CA TRP A 127 5.27 20.90 -0.27
C TRP A 127 5.91 20.33 1.00
N ARG A 128 6.69 19.26 0.85
CA ARG A 128 7.26 18.51 1.98
C ARG A 128 8.78 18.64 2.01
N GLY A 129 9.34 18.70 3.22
CA GLY A 129 10.77 18.60 3.43
C GLY A 129 11.29 17.17 3.24
N GLN A 130 12.60 17.03 3.19
CA GLN A 130 13.27 15.72 3.15
C GLN A 130 13.37 15.14 4.56
N SER A 131 13.15 13.83 4.73
CA SER A 131 13.33 13.18 6.03
C SER A 131 14.81 12.90 6.34
N ASP A 132 15.26 13.27 7.55
CA ASP A 132 16.62 12.98 8.05
C ASP A 132 16.83 11.50 8.42
N VAL A 133 15.74 10.80 8.71
CA VAL A 133 15.77 9.39 9.13
C VAL A 133 15.57 8.47 7.92
N ASN A 134 14.55 8.75 7.12
CA ASN A 134 14.24 7.99 5.92
C ASN A 134 14.60 8.80 4.67
N HIS A 135 15.81 8.58 4.14
CA HIS A 135 16.29 9.27 2.95
C HIS A 135 15.46 8.99 1.68
N GLN A 136 14.55 8.01 1.70
CA GLN A 136 13.61 7.74 0.61
C GLN A 136 12.23 8.39 0.82
N GLY A 137 12.04 9.07 1.96
CA GLY A 137 10.77 9.66 2.38
C GLY A 137 10.87 11.16 2.63
N SER A 138 9.70 11.76 2.86
CA SER A 138 9.53 13.16 3.19
C SER A 138 9.21 13.34 4.68
N ALA A 139 9.50 14.51 5.23
CA ALA A 139 9.16 14.90 6.59
C ALA A 139 8.73 16.37 6.65
N GLY A 140 7.72 16.64 7.48
CA GLY A 140 7.18 17.99 7.67
C GLY A 140 6.61 18.62 6.40
N LEU A 141 6.22 19.88 6.53
CA LEU A 141 5.85 20.77 5.43
C LEU A 141 6.84 21.93 5.41
N ILE A 142 7.17 22.43 4.23
CA ILE A 142 7.90 23.70 4.12
C ILE A 142 6.96 24.87 4.39
N ASP A 143 7.51 26.07 4.49
CA ASP A 143 6.68 27.26 4.72
C ASP A 143 5.77 27.54 3.49
N PRO A 144 4.48 27.88 3.71
CA PRO A 144 3.55 28.12 2.60
C PRO A 144 3.87 29.35 1.74
N GLU A 145 4.74 30.26 2.19
CA GLU A 145 5.14 31.42 1.39
C GLU A 145 6.08 31.02 0.27
N THR A 146 7.17 30.32 0.60
CA THR A 146 8.03 29.61 -0.36
C THR A 146 7.21 28.65 -1.22
N GLY A 147 6.28 27.91 -0.60
CA GLY A 147 5.40 26.98 -1.31
C GLY A 147 4.55 27.64 -2.41
N ARG A 148 4.12 28.91 -2.25
CA ARG A 148 3.38 29.65 -3.28
C ARG A 148 4.24 29.90 -4.51
N GLU A 149 5.50 30.30 -4.32
CA GLU A 149 6.46 30.51 -5.41
C GLU A 149 6.72 29.20 -6.16
N LEU A 150 7.00 28.11 -5.44
CA LEU A 150 7.23 26.79 -6.04
C LEU A 150 6.01 26.27 -6.82
N SER A 151 4.80 26.43 -6.28
CA SER A 151 3.57 26.04 -6.98
C SER A 151 3.33 26.90 -8.24
N GLN A 152 3.73 28.17 -8.24
CA GLN A 152 3.66 29.02 -9.41
C GLN A 152 4.64 28.55 -10.50
N GLU A 153 5.91 28.34 -10.14
CA GLU A 153 6.93 27.83 -11.06
C GLU A 153 6.55 26.46 -11.66
N GLU A 154 6.02 25.54 -10.84
CA GLU A 154 5.48 24.25 -11.29
C GLU A 154 4.37 24.45 -12.34
N SER A 155 3.43 25.36 -12.08
CA SER A 155 2.34 25.68 -13.01
C SER A 155 2.85 26.27 -14.32
N GLU A 156 3.83 27.18 -14.29
CA GLU A 156 4.44 27.76 -15.48
C GLU A 156 5.18 26.70 -16.32
N LEU A 157 5.93 25.81 -15.66
CA LEU A 157 6.61 24.70 -16.32
C LEU A 157 5.61 23.74 -16.99
N HIS A 158 4.52 23.38 -16.30
CA HIS A 158 3.48 22.52 -16.86
C HIS A 158 2.85 23.14 -18.11
N GLN A 159 2.57 24.44 -18.09
CA GLN A 159 2.02 25.17 -19.24
C GLN A 159 3.00 25.20 -20.41
N LEU A 160 4.29 25.48 -20.15
CA LEU A 160 5.32 25.50 -21.19
C LEU A 160 5.51 24.13 -21.83
N ALA A 161 5.63 23.07 -21.02
CA ALA A 161 5.76 21.70 -21.51
C ALA A 161 4.56 21.31 -22.40
N ARG A 162 3.35 21.72 -22.00
CA ARG A 162 2.14 21.48 -22.77
C ARG A 162 2.12 22.26 -24.09
N HIS A 163 2.52 23.52 -24.07
CA HIS A 163 2.64 24.34 -25.27
C HIS A 163 3.61 23.72 -26.29
N ILE A 164 4.80 23.30 -25.83
CA ILE A 164 5.81 22.63 -26.66
C ILE A 164 5.25 21.33 -27.25
N TYR A 165 4.54 20.53 -26.44
CA TYR A 165 3.90 19.30 -26.89
C TYR A 165 2.90 19.55 -28.03
N LEU A 166 1.99 20.51 -27.86
CA LEU A 166 0.98 20.85 -28.87
C LEU A 166 1.61 21.39 -30.15
N LYS A 167 2.58 22.30 -30.04
CA LYS A 167 3.34 22.82 -31.18
C LYS A 167 4.00 21.71 -32.00
N ARG A 168 4.53 20.66 -31.36
CA ARG A 168 5.10 19.49 -32.05
C ARG A 168 4.03 18.69 -32.79
N LEU A 169 2.87 18.47 -32.18
CA LEU A 169 1.75 17.80 -32.86
C LEU A 169 1.29 18.58 -34.08
N ASP A 170 1.14 19.90 -33.96
CA ASP A 170 0.71 20.78 -35.07
C ASP A 170 1.73 20.79 -36.21
N ALA A 171 3.02 20.61 -35.90
CA ALA A 171 4.09 20.46 -36.87
C ALA A 171 4.19 19.05 -37.49
N GLY A 172 3.28 18.12 -37.17
CA GLY A 172 3.26 16.76 -37.70
C GLY A 172 4.26 15.79 -37.05
N VAL A 173 4.85 16.14 -35.91
CA VAL A 173 5.76 15.24 -35.17
C VAL A 173 4.99 14.03 -34.64
N ALA A 174 5.58 12.84 -34.74
CA ALA A 174 4.99 11.61 -34.22
C ALA A 174 4.68 11.72 -32.71
N ARG A 175 3.51 11.23 -32.29
CA ARG A 175 3.02 11.33 -30.89
C ARG A 175 4.03 10.83 -29.85
N GLU A 176 4.71 9.73 -30.16
CA GLU A 176 5.71 9.14 -29.26
C GLU A 176 6.96 9.99 -29.06
N GLN A 177 7.28 10.87 -30.02
CA GLN A 177 8.35 11.87 -29.92
C GLN A 177 7.84 13.18 -29.31
N ALA A 178 6.63 13.63 -29.68
CA ALA A 178 6.07 14.89 -29.21
C ALA A 178 6.00 14.94 -27.67
N ARG A 179 5.59 13.83 -27.05
CA ARG A 179 5.38 13.68 -25.59
C ARG A 179 6.64 13.65 -24.72
N LYS A 180 7.85 13.62 -25.30
CA LYS A 180 9.10 13.34 -24.56
C LYS A 180 9.36 14.27 -23.37
N ASP A 181 8.86 15.50 -23.44
CA ASP A 181 9.09 16.53 -22.40
C ASP A 181 7.90 16.67 -21.45
N LEU A 182 6.85 15.85 -21.60
CA LEU A 182 5.76 15.86 -20.64
C LEU A 182 6.27 15.36 -19.28
N PRO A 183 5.99 16.09 -18.18
CA PRO A 183 6.54 15.76 -16.87
C PRO A 183 5.93 14.48 -16.32
N LEU A 184 6.63 13.82 -15.39
CA LEU A 184 6.18 12.56 -14.79
C LEU A 184 4.89 12.70 -13.96
N CYS A 185 4.54 13.90 -13.52
CA CYS A 185 3.27 14.19 -12.86
C CYS A 185 2.07 14.17 -13.83
N THR A 186 2.28 14.04 -15.15
CA THR A 186 1.19 13.90 -16.14
C THR A 186 0.36 12.66 -15.82
N TYR A 187 -0.96 12.80 -15.84
CA TYR A 187 -1.88 11.69 -15.58
C TYR A 187 -1.89 10.67 -16.73
N THR A 188 -1.98 9.39 -16.35
CA THR A 188 -2.29 8.25 -17.22
C THR A 188 -3.55 7.55 -16.70
N GLU A 189 -4.14 6.70 -17.54
CA GLU A 189 -5.25 5.84 -17.16
C GLU A 189 -4.89 4.39 -17.45
N ALA A 190 -5.31 3.48 -16.56
CA ALA A 190 -5.03 2.07 -16.72
C ALA A 190 -6.15 1.19 -16.15
N TYR A 191 -6.34 0.04 -16.79
CA TYR A 191 -6.98 -1.10 -16.16
C TYR A 191 -5.95 -1.92 -15.40
N TRP A 192 -6.24 -2.17 -14.13
CA TRP A 192 -5.40 -2.95 -13.23
C TRP A 192 -6.25 -4.06 -12.60
N LYS A 193 -5.94 -5.32 -12.93
CA LYS A 193 -6.63 -6.51 -12.41
C LYS A 193 -5.70 -7.31 -11.53
N ILE A 194 -6.14 -7.68 -10.33
CA ILE A 194 -5.33 -8.38 -9.33
C ILE A 194 -6.22 -9.33 -8.50
N ASP A 195 -5.66 -10.43 -8.00
CA ASP A 195 -6.33 -11.26 -6.99
C ASP A 195 -6.22 -10.65 -5.59
N LEU A 196 -7.04 -11.13 -4.65
CA LEU A 196 -7.13 -10.55 -3.32
C LEU A 196 -5.86 -10.77 -2.49
N HIS A 197 -5.16 -11.91 -2.61
CA HIS A 197 -3.92 -12.12 -1.86
C HIS A 197 -2.86 -11.08 -2.25
N ASN A 198 -2.65 -10.92 -3.56
CA ASN A 198 -1.70 -9.95 -4.09
C ASN A 198 -2.16 -8.50 -3.85
N LEU A 199 -3.47 -8.23 -3.83
CA LEU A 199 -4.01 -6.93 -3.44
C LEU A 199 -3.72 -6.60 -1.98
N LEU A 200 -3.89 -7.55 -1.06
CA LEU A 200 -3.55 -7.35 0.35
C LEU A 200 -2.05 -7.08 0.53
N HIS A 201 -1.20 -7.73 -0.27
CA HIS A 201 0.24 -7.41 -0.30
C HIS A 201 0.51 -5.99 -0.82
N PHE A 202 -0.15 -5.57 -1.90
CA PHE A 202 -0.09 -4.18 -2.39
C PHE A 202 -0.49 -3.19 -1.31
N LEU A 203 -1.64 -3.41 -0.66
CA LEU A 203 -2.15 -2.55 0.41
C LEU A 203 -1.20 -2.50 1.58
N LYS A 204 -0.65 -3.65 2.00
CA LYS A 204 0.37 -3.71 3.07
C LYS A 204 1.52 -2.77 2.76
N LEU A 205 2.12 -2.85 1.58
CA LEU A 205 3.29 -2.03 1.24
C LEU A 205 2.97 -0.57 0.96
N ARG A 206 1.77 -0.26 0.48
CA ARG A 206 1.41 1.08 -0.01
C ARG A 206 0.61 1.90 0.99
N MET A 207 0.00 1.28 2.00
CA MET A 207 -0.65 2.01 3.11
C MET A 207 0.34 2.44 4.21
N GLU A 208 1.58 1.91 4.21
CA GLU A 208 2.61 2.29 5.19
C GLU A 208 2.88 3.80 5.20
N SER A 209 3.21 4.34 6.37
CA SER A 209 3.50 5.76 6.57
C SER A 209 4.76 6.23 5.82
N ASN A 210 5.68 5.32 5.51
CA ASN A 210 6.89 5.59 4.75
C ASN A 210 6.68 5.55 3.22
N ALA A 211 5.54 5.06 2.74
CA ALA A 211 5.20 5.11 1.32
C ALA A 211 4.96 6.57 0.91
N GLN A 212 5.34 6.91 -0.33
CA GLN A 212 5.05 8.23 -0.88
C GLN A 212 3.54 8.52 -0.77
N LYS A 213 3.20 9.71 -0.25
CA LYS A 213 1.82 10.12 0.04
C LYS A 213 0.87 9.84 -1.13
N GLU A 214 1.29 10.14 -2.35
CA GLU A 214 0.47 9.95 -3.55
C GLU A 214 -0.03 8.51 -3.69
N ILE A 215 0.87 7.52 -3.76
CA ILE A 215 0.48 6.11 -3.87
C ILE A 215 -0.23 5.61 -2.61
N ARG A 216 0.08 6.21 -1.45
CA ARG A 216 -0.61 5.91 -0.19
C ARG A 216 -2.06 6.36 -0.22
N ASP A 217 -2.37 7.54 -0.75
CA ASP A 217 -3.75 8.02 -0.85
C ASP A 217 -4.59 7.10 -1.75
N TYR A 218 -4.00 6.58 -2.85
CA TYR A 218 -4.64 5.53 -3.66
C TYR A 218 -4.85 4.23 -2.90
N ALA A 219 -3.83 3.76 -2.18
CA ALA A 219 -3.92 2.51 -1.42
C ALA A 219 -4.93 2.60 -0.27
N LEU A 220 -4.95 3.71 0.46
CA LEU A 220 -5.95 4.00 1.50
C LEU A 220 -7.35 4.03 0.90
N THR A 221 -7.54 4.70 -0.24
CA THR A 221 -8.84 4.73 -0.95
C THR A 221 -9.26 3.32 -1.36
N ILE A 222 -8.37 2.52 -1.95
CA ILE A 222 -8.68 1.13 -2.33
C ILE A 222 -9.03 0.29 -1.09
N GLY A 223 -8.24 0.36 -0.02
CA GLY A 223 -8.46 -0.40 1.19
C GLY A 223 -9.78 -0.04 1.88
N HIS A 224 -9.96 1.24 2.20
CA HIS A 224 -11.08 1.72 3.00
C HIS A 224 -12.38 1.85 2.22
N GLU A 225 -12.35 2.21 0.93
CA GLU A 225 -13.57 2.40 0.14
C GLU A 225 -13.96 1.16 -0.69
N ILE A 226 -13.00 0.30 -1.06
CA ILE A 226 -13.29 -0.82 -1.96
C ILE A 226 -13.18 -2.16 -1.24
N VAL A 227 -12.01 -2.48 -0.68
CA VAL A 227 -11.77 -3.80 -0.08
C VAL A 227 -12.61 -4.02 1.17
N SER A 228 -12.79 -3.00 2.01
CA SER A 228 -13.64 -3.06 3.21
C SER A 228 -15.10 -3.40 2.90
N ARG A 229 -15.62 -3.00 1.74
CA ARG A 229 -16.99 -3.29 1.25
C ARG A 229 -17.06 -4.62 0.52
N TRP A 230 -15.99 -5.00 -0.15
CA TRP A 230 -15.90 -6.23 -0.94
C TRP A 230 -15.82 -7.49 -0.06
N VAL A 231 -14.89 -7.49 0.88
CA VAL A 231 -14.52 -8.65 1.71
C VAL A 231 -14.34 -8.20 3.18
N PRO A 232 -15.41 -7.74 3.84
CA PRO A 232 -15.34 -7.10 5.16
C PRO A 232 -14.67 -7.98 6.23
N VAL A 233 -14.86 -9.29 6.19
CA VAL A 233 -14.26 -10.20 7.17
C VAL A 233 -12.76 -10.37 6.91
N THR A 234 -12.36 -10.51 5.65
CA THR A 234 -10.95 -10.51 5.26
C THR A 234 -10.29 -9.18 5.58
N TRP A 235 -10.97 -8.06 5.35
CA TRP A 235 -10.48 -6.72 5.67
C TRP A 235 -10.25 -6.53 7.17
N GLU A 236 -11.20 -6.96 8.01
CA GLU A 236 -11.03 -6.99 9.46
C GLU A 236 -9.79 -7.81 9.86
N ALA A 237 -9.66 -9.03 9.34
CA ALA A 237 -8.53 -9.90 9.63
C ALA A 237 -7.18 -9.31 9.16
N PHE A 238 -7.17 -8.64 8.01
CA PHE A 238 -5.99 -7.97 7.47
C PHE A 238 -5.53 -6.83 8.36
N ASN A 239 -6.46 -6.02 8.87
CA ASN A 239 -6.11 -4.97 9.82
C ASN A 239 -5.54 -5.57 11.12
N ASP A 240 -6.23 -6.54 11.71
CA ASP A 240 -5.83 -7.14 13.00
C ASP A 240 -4.47 -7.84 12.95
N TYR A 241 -4.21 -8.61 11.89
CA TYR A 241 -3.06 -9.51 11.85
C TYR A 241 -1.90 -9.00 10.99
N VAL A 242 -2.13 -8.02 10.11
CA VAL A 242 -1.12 -7.52 9.17
C VAL A 242 -0.80 -6.05 9.39
N MET A 243 -1.79 -5.16 9.32
CA MET A 243 -1.53 -3.71 9.38
C MET A 243 -1.26 -3.20 10.80
N GLN A 244 -2.00 -3.71 11.78
CA GLN A 244 -1.92 -3.27 13.18
C GLN A 244 -1.15 -4.27 14.06
N SER A 245 -0.40 -5.20 13.45
CA SER A 245 0.41 -6.14 14.19
C SER A 245 1.86 -5.66 14.33
N ILE A 246 2.47 -5.95 15.47
CA ILE A 246 3.90 -5.74 15.71
C ILE A 246 4.58 -7.10 15.59
N GLN A 247 5.54 -7.21 14.68
CA GLN A 247 6.33 -8.42 14.50
C GLN A 247 7.65 -8.32 15.27
N PHE A 248 7.95 -9.35 16.06
CA PHE A 248 9.22 -9.49 16.76
C PHE A 248 10.03 -10.65 16.16
N SER A 249 11.24 -10.34 15.72
CA SER A 249 12.25 -11.32 15.28
C SER A 249 12.68 -12.21 16.44
N ARG A 250 13.51 -13.23 16.15
CA ARG A 250 14.09 -14.06 17.21
C ARG A 250 14.87 -13.23 18.23
N LEU A 251 15.72 -12.31 17.77
CA LEU A 251 16.57 -11.47 18.63
C LEU A 251 15.73 -10.60 19.57
N GLU A 252 14.73 -9.93 18.99
CA GLU A 252 13.83 -9.05 19.73
C GLU A 252 13.03 -9.81 20.79
N ARG A 253 12.53 -11.02 20.45
CA ARG A 253 11.79 -11.86 21.42
C ARG A 253 12.66 -12.29 22.59
N GLU A 254 13.93 -12.61 22.37
CA GLU A 254 14.84 -13.00 23.45
C GLU A 254 15.11 -11.85 24.42
N ILE A 255 15.29 -10.63 23.91
CA ILE A 255 15.46 -9.43 24.75
C ILE A 255 14.16 -9.11 25.49
N LEU A 256 13.03 -9.09 24.78
CA LEU A 256 11.72 -8.81 25.37
C LEU A 256 11.37 -9.81 26.48
N ALA A 257 11.70 -11.10 26.31
CA ALA A 257 11.49 -12.11 27.34
C ALA A 257 12.28 -11.82 28.63
N CYS A 258 13.52 -11.32 28.52
CA CYS A 258 14.30 -10.88 29.68
C CYS A 258 13.67 -9.67 30.37
N LEU A 259 13.24 -8.67 29.59
CA LEU A 259 12.58 -7.47 30.12
C LEU A 259 11.28 -7.82 30.88
N LEU A 260 10.44 -8.68 30.31
CA LEU A 260 9.18 -9.12 30.93
C LEU A 260 9.39 -9.96 32.22
N GLN A 261 10.56 -10.59 32.36
CA GLN A 261 10.96 -11.30 33.59
C GLN A 261 11.59 -10.38 34.63
N GLY A 262 11.75 -9.08 34.35
CA GLY A 262 12.43 -8.15 35.25
C GLY A 262 13.95 -8.36 35.31
N LEU A 263 14.55 -8.86 34.22
CA LEU A 263 15.99 -9.14 34.10
C LEU A 263 16.67 -8.17 33.12
N PRO A 264 16.86 -6.88 33.48
CA PRO A 264 17.43 -5.87 32.58
C PRO A 264 18.89 -6.15 32.21
N GLU A 265 19.69 -6.71 33.12
CA GLU A 265 21.09 -7.07 32.83
C GLU A 265 21.19 -8.17 31.78
N ALA A 266 20.35 -9.21 31.89
CA ALA A 266 20.30 -10.27 30.88
C ALA A 266 19.84 -9.73 29.51
N ALA A 267 18.96 -8.71 29.49
CA ALA A 267 18.57 -8.04 28.26
C ALA A 267 19.73 -7.24 27.63
N LEU A 268 20.55 -6.57 28.46
CA LEU A 268 21.77 -5.88 28.04
C LEU A 268 22.78 -6.86 27.44
N GLU A 269 23.11 -7.93 28.17
CA GLU A 269 24.05 -8.96 27.70
C GLU A 269 23.63 -9.56 26.35
N LYS A 270 22.32 -9.79 26.16
CA LYS A 270 21.78 -10.25 24.87
C LYS A 270 21.99 -9.21 23.77
N ALA A 271 21.59 -7.96 24.01
CA ALA A 271 21.76 -6.88 23.04
C ALA A 271 23.24 -6.64 22.68
N GLU A 272 24.16 -6.78 23.64
CA GLU A 272 25.61 -6.78 23.40
C GLU A 272 26.04 -7.96 22.54
N SER A 273 25.60 -9.17 22.87
CA SER A 273 25.93 -10.39 22.12
C SER A 273 25.45 -10.35 20.67
N PHE A 274 24.36 -9.62 20.39
CA PHE A 274 23.83 -9.38 19.04
C PHE A 274 24.55 -8.23 18.32
N GLY A 275 25.51 -7.58 18.98
CA GLY A 275 26.26 -6.45 18.43
C GLY A 275 25.39 -5.21 18.25
N TRP A 276 24.31 -5.07 19.02
CA TRP A 276 23.43 -3.90 18.99
C TRP A 276 23.99 -2.74 19.79
N LEU A 277 24.79 -3.00 20.83
CA LEU A 277 25.30 -1.98 21.76
C LEU A 277 26.77 -1.57 21.51
N VAL A 278 27.25 -1.69 20.27
CA VAL A 278 28.62 -1.28 19.90
C VAL A 278 28.73 0.25 19.95
N ARG A 279 29.71 0.75 20.72
CA ARG A 279 30.03 2.18 20.84
C ARG A 279 31.21 2.57 19.95
N ASP A 280 31.30 3.84 19.58
CA ASP A 280 32.45 4.42 18.88
C ASP A 280 33.55 4.89 19.84
N THR A 281 34.61 5.50 19.30
CA THR A 281 35.74 6.01 20.10
C THR A 281 35.36 7.16 21.02
N GLN A 282 34.19 7.77 20.84
CA GLN A 282 33.63 8.83 21.67
C GLN A 282 32.61 8.29 22.69
N GLY A 283 32.39 6.97 22.74
CA GLY A 283 31.43 6.33 23.64
C GLY A 283 29.98 6.37 23.15
N ILE A 284 29.73 6.89 21.94
CA ILE A 284 28.39 7.02 21.37
C ILE A 284 27.98 5.69 20.74
N LEU A 285 26.74 5.25 20.98
CA LEU A 285 26.19 4.05 20.37
C LEU A 285 26.14 4.20 18.85
N LYS A 286 26.85 3.31 18.14
CA LYS A 286 26.83 3.29 16.67
C LYS A 286 25.42 3.02 16.15
N LYS A 287 25.13 3.59 14.97
CA LYS A 287 23.84 3.40 14.31
C LYS A 287 23.64 1.92 13.96
N ARG A 288 22.58 1.29 14.49
CA ARG A 288 22.20 -0.09 14.17
C ARG A 288 20.71 -0.13 13.85
N GLN A 289 20.38 -0.41 12.60
CA GLN A 289 19.01 -0.33 12.09
C GLN A 289 18.04 -1.27 12.85
N GLU A 290 18.41 -2.53 13.04
CA GLU A 290 17.60 -3.50 13.80
C GLU A 290 17.35 -3.05 15.26
N ARG A 291 18.33 -2.39 15.89
CA ARG A 291 18.17 -1.84 17.24
C ARG A 291 17.16 -0.69 17.25
N TYR A 292 17.28 0.26 16.32
CA TYR A 292 16.33 1.38 16.23
C TYR A 292 14.90 0.91 15.97
N GLU A 293 14.73 -0.08 15.08
CA GLU A 293 13.42 -0.67 14.81
C GLU A 293 12.83 -1.34 16.07
N PHE A 294 13.67 -2.03 16.86
CA PHE A 294 13.24 -2.60 18.14
C PHE A 294 12.91 -1.52 19.18
N GLU A 295 13.74 -0.48 19.30
CA GLU A 295 13.50 0.67 20.19
C GLU A 295 12.18 1.37 19.86
N GLU A 296 11.88 1.61 18.58
CA GLU A 296 10.60 2.16 18.15
C GLU A 296 9.42 1.27 18.57
N LYS A 297 9.52 -0.06 18.37
CA LYS A 297 8.49 -1.00 18.85
C LYS A 297 8.31 -0.91 20.36
N MET A 298 9.39 -0.84 21.13
CA MET A 298 9.31 -0.75 22.59
C MET A 298 8.66 0.57 23.05
N ARG A 299 8.95 1.69 22.39
CA ARG A 299 8.29 2.98 22.66
C ARG A 299 6.78 2.90 22.44
N THR A 300 6.32 2.23 21.39
CA THR A 300 4.87 2.02 21.17
C THR A 300 4.19 1.20 22.27
N LEU A 301 4.96 0.36 22.97
CA LEU A 301 4.50 -0.46 24.10
C LEU A 301 4.74 0.20 25.47
N ASN A 302 5.26 1.43 25.51
CA ASN A 302 5.68 2.11 26.73
C ASN A 302 6.69 1.31 27.58
N ILE A 303 7.59 0.58 26.91
CA ILE A 303 8.67 -0.17 27.56
C ILE A 303 9.97 0.63 27.45
N THR A 304 10.58 0.99 28.59
CA THR A 304 11.89 1.63 28.63
C THR A 304 13.00 0.59 28.52
N LEU A 305 13.96 0.84 27.63
CA LEU A 305 15.08 -0.07 27.42
C LEU A 305 16.24 0.22 28.38
N PRO A 306 16.96 -0.81 28.88
CA PRO A 306 18.03 -0.61 29.85
C PRO A 306 19.15 0.32 29.35
N TRP A 307 19.48 0.26 28.07
CA TRP A 307 20.55 1.07 27.45
C TRP A 307 20.12 2.50 27.08
N GLU A 308 18.84 2.84 27.20
CA GLU A 308 18.39 4.23 27.02
C GLU A 308 18.75 5.11 28.23
N LYS A 309 18.98 4.51 29.40
CA LYS A 309 19.36 5.23 30.63
C LYS A 309 20.76 5.85 30.58
N ASP A 310 21.63 5.36 29.70
CA ASP A 310 23.01 5.84 29.53
C ASP A 310 23.15 6.92 28.43
N SER A 311 22.04 7.49 27.96
CA SER A 311 22.00 8.48 26.86
C SER A 311 21.64 9.90 27.31
N ILE A 312 21.70 10.18 28.63
CA ILE A 312 21.56 11.51 29.23
C ILE A 312 22.89 11.90 29.87
#